data_AF-A0A537CDH1-F1
#
_entry.id   AF-A0A537CDH1-F1
#
_cell.length_a   1.000
_cell.length_b   1.000
_cell.length_c   1.000
_cell.angle_alpha   90.00
_cell.angle_beta   90.00
_cell.angle_gamma   90.00
#
_symmetry.space_group_name_H-M   'P 1'
#
loop_
_entity.id
_entity.type
_entity.pdbx_description
1 polymer ?
#
loop_
_entity_poly.entity_id
_entity_poly.type
_entity_poly.pdbx_seq_one_letter_code
_entity_poly.pdbx_strand_id
1 'polypeptide(L)'
;AITALAMEKAKSPMAVDWSKQIIPVGNGPGQEVDDVVEALKLVRAGTAINFQGAGSTCDFTPNGDQLGRGMGQWIIRNGKSVFVEYAKP
;
A
#
# COMPACT_ATOMS: atom_id res chain seq x y z
N ALA A 1 0.31 5.13 -5.41
CA ALA A 1 -0.51 4.05 -6.01
C ALA A 1 -1.87 3.93 -5.33
N ILE A 2 -1.92 3.64 -4.02
CA ILE A 2 -3.17 3.31 -3.33
C ILE A 2 -4.30 4.34 -3.44
N THR A 3 -4.00 5.64 -3.38
CA THR A 3 -4.99 6.71 -3.59
C THR A 3 -5.67 6.62 -4.95
N ALA A 4 -4.92 6.34 -6.02
CA ALA A 4 -5.47 6.20 -7.37
C ALA A 4 -6.37 4.97 -7.49
N LEU A 5 -5.98 3.85 -6.86
CA LEU A 5 -6.80 2.63 -6.81
C LEU A 5 -8.10 2.85 -6.04
N ALA A 6 -8.03 3.57 -4.92
CA ALA A 6 -9.20 3.93 -4.12
C ALA A 6 -10.15 4.87 -4.88
N MET A 7 -9.62 5.87 -5.61
CA MET A 7 -10.42 6.73 -6.49
C MET A 7 -11.09 5.94 -7.62
N GLU A 8 -10.36 5.03 -8.26
CA GLU A 8 -10.92 4.15 -9.30
C GLU A 8 -12.01 3.24 -8.74
N LYS A 9 -11.83 2.67 -7.54
CA LYS A 9 -12.84 1.86 -6.86
C LYS A 9 -14.09 2.67 -6.50
N ALA A 10 -13.90 3.92 -6.03
CA ALA A 10 -14.99 4.83 -5.67
C ALA A 10 -15.69 5.45 -6.89
N LYS A 11 -15.08 5.38 -8.08
CA LYS A 11 -15.50 6.11 -9.28
C LYS A 11 -15.65 7.62 -9.03
N SER A 12 -14.82 8.16 -8.15
CA SER A 12 -14.88 9.56 -7.72
C SER A 12 -13.50 10.06 -7.30
N PRO A 13 -13.10 11.28 -7.71
CA PRO A 13 -11.89 11.93 -7.21
C PRO A 13 -12.10 12.63 -5.85
N MET A 14 -13.34 12.71 -5.35
CA MET A 14 -13.65 13.43 -4.12
C MET A 14 -13.17 12.65 -2.89
N ALA A 15 -12.46 13.33 -1.99
CA ALA A 15 -11.89 12.72 -0.79
C ALA A 15 -12.94 12.02 0.09
N VAL A 16 -14.14 12.57 0.17
CA VAL A 16 -15.25 12.00 0.95
C VAL A 16 -15.74 10.65 0.41
N ASP A 17 -15.43 10.33 -0.84
CA ASP A 17 -15.81 9.09 -1.51
C ASP A 17 -14.67 8.07 -1.49
N TRP A 18 -13.48 8.47 -1.97
CA TRP A 18 -12.36 7.53 -2.13
C TRP A 18 -11.67 7.15 -0.83
N SER A 19 -11.69 8.01 0.20
CA SER A 19 -11.07 7.68 1.49
C SER A 19 -11.64 6.41 2.12
N LYS A 20 -12.95 6.17 1.92
CA LYS A 20 -13.66 4.96 2.38
C LYS A 20 -13.17 3.68 1.68
N GLN A 21 -12.50 3.80 0.53
CA GLN A 21 -12.02 2.68 -0.26
C GLN A 21 -10.57 2.29 0.06
N ILE A 22 -9.83 3.08 0.86
CA ILE A 22 -8.42 2.79 1.18
C ILE A 22 -8.27 1.43 1.87
N ILE A 23 -9.03 1.17 2.93
CA ILE A 23 -9.01 -0.12 3.64
C ILE A 23 -9.44 -1.26 2.70
N PRO A 24 -10.57 -1.18 1.94
CA PRO A 24 -10.94 -2.20 0.98
C PRO A 24 -9.89 -2.56 -0.09
N VAL A 25 -9.09 -1.60 -0.57
CA VAL A 25 -8.08 -1.86 -1.61
C VAL A 25 -6.71 -2.26 -1.07
N GLY A 26 -6.39 -1.94 0.19
CA GLY A 26 -5.06 -2.19 0.79
C GLY A 26 -5.01 -3.19 1.94
N ASN A 27 -6.13 -3.43 2.63
CA ASN A 27 -6.26 -4.38 3.74
C ASN A 27 -7.41 -5.40 3.51
N GLY A 28 -8.04 -5.37 2.32
CA GLY A 28 -9.21 -6.20 2.03
C GLY A 28 -8.84 -7.68 1.86
N PRO A 29 -9.81 -8.62 1.93
CA PRO A 29 -9.57 -10.05 1.69
C PRO A 29 -9.34 -10.39 0.20
N GLY A 30 -8.99 -9.40 -0.62
CA GLY A 30 -8.82 -9.54 -2.05
C GLY A 30 -7.49 -10.16 -2.44
N GLN A 31 -7.29 -10.36 -3.75
CA GLN A 31 -6.03 -10.87 -4.27
C GLN A 31 -4.88 -9.90 -3.98
N GLU A 32 -3.78 -10.41 -3.43
CA GLU A 32 -2.53 -9.64 -3.30
C GLU A 32 -1.95 -9.30 -4.67
N VAL A 33 -1.59 -8.02 -4.85
CA VAL A 33 -1.01 -7.50 -6.09
C VAL A 33 -0.13 -6.30 -5.76
N ASP A 34 1.07 -6.25 -6.32
CA ASP A 34 2.07 -5.20 -6.07
C ASP A 34 2.34 -4.32 -7.31
N ASP A 35 2.01 -4.81 -8.50
CA ASP A 35 2.00 -4.01 -9.72
C ASP A 35 0.73 -3.12 -9.80
N VAL A 36 0.95 -1.81 -9.85
CA VAL A 36 -0.15 -0.83 -9.85
C VAL A 36 -0.99 -0.87 -11.13
N VAL A 37 -0.41 -1.26 -12.27
CA VAL A 37 -1.14 -1.31 -13.55
C VAL A 37 -2.07 -2.51 -13.55
N GLU A 38 -1.61 -3.66 -13.08
CA GLU A 38 -2.42 -4.86 -12.91
C GLU A 38 -3.52 -4.66 -11.87
N ALA A 39 -3.19 -4.07 -10.72
CA ALA A 39 -4.16 -3.70 -9.69
C ALA A 39 -5.29 -2.83 -10.26
N LEU A 40 -4.96 -1.86 -11.13
CA LEU A 40 -5.94 -0.99 -11.76
C LEU A 40 -6.88 -1.75 -12.70
N LYS A 41 -6.36 -2.73 -13.47
CA LYS A 41 -7.20 -3.60 -14.32
C LYS A 41 -8.17 -4.42 -13.47
N LEU A 42 -7.69 -5.02 -12.38
CA LEU A 42 -8.51 -5.82 -11.47
C LEU A 42 -9.62 -4.98 -10.81
N VAL A 43 -9.29 -3.79 -10.32
CA VAL A 43 -10.28 -2.86 -9.75
C VAL A 43 -11.35 -2.48 -10.78
N ARG A 44 -10.95 -2.22 -12.03
CA ARG A 44 -11.88 -1.92 -13.14
C ARG A 44 -12.78 -3.10 -13.51
N ALA A 45 -12.26 -4.33 -13.41
CA ALA A 45 -13.03 -5.56 -13.60
C ALA A 45 -13.96 -5.89 -12.41
N GLY A 46 -13.89 -5.12 -11.32
CA GLY A 46 -14.70 -5.35 -10.12
C GLY A 46 -14.10 -6.35 -9.14
N THR A 47 -12.90 -6.87 -9.42
CA THR A 47 -12.18 -7.82 -8.57
C THR A 47 -11.72 -7.13 -7.28
N ALA A 48 -11.91 -7.79 -6.14
CA ALA A 48 -11.36 -7.33 -4.87
C ALA A 48 -9.84 -7.57 -4.84
N ILE A 49 -9.08 -6.58 -4.39
CA ILE A 49 -7.63 -6.63 -4.31
C ILE A 49 -7.14 -6.32 -2.90
N ASN A 50 -5.90 -6.69 -2.64
CA ASN A 50 -5.12 -6.36 -1.47
C ASN A 50 -3.77 -5.79 -1.93
N PHE A 51 -3.74 -4.52 -2.34
CA PHE A 51 -2.58 -3.90 -2.96
C PHE A 51 -1.39 -3.83 -2.00
N GLN A 52 -0.23 -4.32 -2.41
CA GLN A 52 1.01 -4.25 -1.65
C GLN A 52 1.94 -3.19 -2.24
N GLY A 53 2.51 -2.35 -1.38
CA GLY A 53 3.42 -1.29 -1.83
C GLY A 53 4.85 -1.80 -1.97
N ALA A 54 5.63 -1.18 -2.86
CA ALA A 54 7.03 -1.55 -3.06
C ALA A 54 7.90 -1.44 -1.79
N GLY A 55 7.58 -0.49 -0.90
CA GLY A 55 8.33 -0.26 0.33
C GLY A 55 7.77 -0.95 1.57
N SER A 56 6.50 -1.37 1.54
CA SER A 56 5.81 -1.98 2.68
C SER A 56 4.43 -2.49 2.26
N THR A 57 3.82 -3.33 3.10
CA THR A 57 2.39 -3.61 2.97
C THR A 57 1.59 -2.31 3.08
N CYS A 58 0.42 -2.27 2.43
CA CYS A 58 -0.50 -1.15 2.52
C CYS A 58 -1.60 -1.41 3.56
N ASP A 59 -1.20 -1.89 4.74
CA ASP A 59 -2.11 -2.08 5.85
C ASP A 59 -2.30 -0.79 6.64
N PHE A 60 -3.54 -0.38 6.88
CA PHE A 60 -3.88 0.75 7.74
C PHE A 60 -4.83 0.37 8.88
N THR A 61 -4.75 1.10 9.99
CA THR A 61 -5.78 1.10 11.05
C THR A 61 -7.06 1.75 10.54
N PRO A 62 -8.21 1.60 11.23
CA PRO A 62 -9.43 2.30 10.87
C PRO A 62 -9.30 3.84 10.82
N ASN A 63 -8.33 4.40 11.56
CA ASN A 63 -8.05 5.85 11.56
C ASN A 63 -7.10 6.27 10.42
N GLY A 64 -6.56 5.32 9.65
CA GLY A 64 -5.66 5.57 8.53
C GLY A 64 -4.17 5.52 8.89
N ASP A 65 -3.80 5.10 10.11
CA ASP A 65 -2.39 4.92 10.47
C ASP A 65 -1.82 3.69 9.77
N GLN A 66 -0.67 3.82 9.12
CA GLN A 66 -0.04 2.69 8.44
C GLN A 66 0.63 1.73 9.43
N LEU A 67 0.42 0.43 9.23
CA LEU A 67 0.97 -0.67 10.02
C LEU A 67 2.18 -1.31 9.32
N GLY A 68 2.86 -2.23 10.02
CA GLY A 68 3.87 -3.11 9.42
C GLY A 68 5.19 -2.45 9.00
N ARG A 69 5.48 -1.24 9.47
CA ARG A 69 6.68 -0.49 9.09
C ARG A 69 7.93 -0.92 9.88
N GLY A 70 8.46 -2.09 9.57
CA GLY A 70 9.84 -2.36 9.94
C GLY A 70 10.76 -1.49 9.09
N MET A 71 11.76 -0.88 9.72
CA MET A 71 12.71 0.03 9.08
C MET A 71 14.11 -0.58 9.08
N GLY A 72 14.73 -0.66 7.91
CA GLY A 72 16.13 -1.06 7.82
C GLY A 72 17.06 0.05 8.28
N GLN A 73 17.96 -0.24 9.22
CA GLN A 73 19.08 0.63 9.55
C GLN A 73 20.24 0.37 8.57
N TRP A 74 20.76 1.45 8.00
CA TRP A 74 21.92 1.42 7.13
C TRP A 74 22.96 2.43 7.63
N ILE A 75 24.24 2.06 7.55
CA ILE A 75 25.37 2.91 7.94
C ILE A 75 26.34 3.02 6.76
N ILE A 76 26.87 4.21 6.50
CA ILE A 76 27.93 4.39 5.51
C ILE A 76 29.26 3.90 6.08
N ARG A 77 29.89 2.92 5.44
CA ARG A 77 31.25 2.43 5.74
C ARG A 77 32.10 2.49 4.48
N ASN A 78 33.22 3.21 4.52
CA ASN A 78 34.14 3.37 3.39
C ASN A 78 33.42 3.80 2.08
N GLY A 79 32.50 4.77 2.19
CA GLY A 79 31.73 5.28 1.06
C GLY A 79 30.62 4.35 0.53
N LYS A 80 30.34 3.23 1.19
CA LYS A 80 29.27 2.29 0.80
C LYS A 80 28.18 2.24 1.85
N SER A 81 26.92 2.15 1.42
CA SER A 81 25.79 1.87 2.32
C SER A 81 25.83 0.41 2.75
N VAL A 82 25.88 0.16 4.07
CA VAL A 82 25.94 -1.18 4.66
C VAL A 82 24.73 -1.38 5.56
N PHE A 83 23.95 -2.42 5.26
CA PHE A 83 22.83 -2.84 6.09
C PHE A 83 23.32 -3.28 7.48
N VAL A 84 22.61 -2.88 8.53
CA VAL A 84 22.93 -3.23 9.91
C VAL A 84 21.89 -4.20 10.44
N GLU A 85 20.65 -3.75 10.54
CA GLU A 85 19.55 -4.54 11.07
C GLU A 85 18.21 -4.01 10.55
N TYR A 86 17.15 -4.79 10.79
CA TYR A 86 15.78 -4.37 10.60
C TYR A 86 15.17 -4.08 11.96
N ALA A 87 14.81 -2.82 12.23
CA ALA A 87 13.98 -2.49 13.37
C ALA A 87 12.64 -3.20 13.18
N LYS A 88 12.28 -4.10 14.10
CA LYS A 88 10.98 -4.75 14.09
C LYS A 88 9.91 -3.71 14.47
N PRO A 89 8.75 -3.71 13.79
CA PRO A 89 7.64 -2.83 14.14
C PRO A 89 7.11 -3.12 15.54
#